data_AF-F4N4Z2-F1
#
_entry.id   AF-F4N4Z2-F1
#
_cell.length_a   1.000
_cell.length_b   1.000
_cell.length_c   1.000
_cell.angle_alpha   90.00
_cell.angle_beta   90.00
_cell.angle_gamma   90.00
#
_symmetry.space_group_name_H-M   'P 1'
#
loop_
_entity.id
_entity.type
_entity.pdbx_description
1 polymer ?
#
loop_
_entity_poly.entity_id
_entity_poly.type
_entity_poly.pdbx_seq_one_letter_code
_entity_poly.pdbx_strand_id
1 'polypeptide(L)'
;MEVAGVVASSKQPELAQRFMQFMVTPAFQNHIPTGNWMYPVIKMDLPAGFDTLTVPQKALQFDAKDVADNRGKWIQAWQSAVSR
;
A
#
# COMPACT_ATOMS: atom_id res chain seq x y z
N MET A 1 0.48 -0.36 3.95
CA MET A 1 -0.16 -0.01 2.66
C MET A 1 0.82 0.86 1.90
N GLU A 2 1.18 0.46 0.70
CA GLU A 2 2.00 1.28 -0.20
C GLU A 2 1.08 2.00 -1.17
N VAL A 3 1.24 3.32 -1.30
CA VAL A 3 0.46 4.16 -2.19
C VAL A 3 1.39 5.07 -2.95
N ALA A 4 0.96 5.52 -4.13
CA ALA A 4 1.65 6.53 -4.91
C ALA A 4 0.73 7.73 -5.14
N GLY A 5 1.32 8.92 -5.26
CA GLY A 5 0.61 10.16 -5.51
C GLY A 5 1.47 11.11 -6.34
N VAL A 6 0.81 11.91 -7.17
CA VAL A 6 1.48 12.95 -7.96
C VAL A 6 1.69 14.19 -7.08
N VAL A 7 2.93 14.65 -6.98
CA VAL A 7 3.24 15.90 -6.29
C VAL A 7 2.62 17.07 -7.07
N ALA A 8 1.84 17.91 -6.38
CA ALA A 8 1.10 19.01 -7.01
C ALA A 8 2.00 20.01 -7.76
N SER A 9 3.26 20.17 -7.32
CA SER A 9 4.26 21.05 -7.95
C SER A 9 5.10 20.38 -9.04
N SER A 10 4.72 19.18 -9.50
CA SER A 10 5.47 18.47 -10.54
C SER A 10 5.61 19.32 -11.81
N LYS A 11 6.84 19.40 -12.33
CA LYS A 11 7.14 20.03 -13.62
C LYS A 11 6.71 19.17 -14.82
N GLN A 12 6.29 17.93 -14.57
CA GLN A 12 5.91 16.95 -15.59
C GLN A 12 4.60 16.24 -15.20
N PRO A 13 3.47 16.97 -15.07
CA PRO A 13 2.21 16.40 -14.57
C PRO A 13 1.65 15.31 -15.48
N GLU A 14 1.73 15.48 -16.80
CA GLU A 14 1.25 14.47 -17.75
C GLU A 14 2.07 13.17 -17.69
N LEU A 15 3.39 13.28 -17.58
CA LEU A 15 4.25 12.10 -17.42
C LEU A 15 3.97 11.39 -16.10
N ALA A 16 3.77 12.14 -15.02
CA ALA A 16 3.40 11.57 -13.73
C ALA A 16 2.07 10.83 -13.81
N GLN A 17 1.06 11.37 -14.49
CA GLN A 17 -0.21 10.66 -14.70
C GLN A 17 -0.04 9.39 -15.53
N ARG A 18 0.74 9.44 -16.62
CA ARG A 18 1.06 8.24 -17.42
C ARG A 18 1.76 7.17 -16.58
N PHE A 19 2.66 7.58 -15.70
CA PHE A 19 3.31 6.66 -14.76
C PHE A 19 2.31 6.04 -13.78
N MET A 20 1.39 6.84 -13.20
CA MET A 20 0.32 6.32 -12.33
C MET A 20 -0.55 5.28 -13.04
N GLN A 21 -0.85 5.49 -14.34
CA GLN A 21 -1.56 4.48 -15.15
C GLN A 21 -0.70 3.25 -15.44
N PHE A 22 0.59 3.44 -15.74
CA PHE A 22 1.52 2.32 -15.94
C PHE A 22 1.63 1.42 -14.70
N MET A 23 1.62 2.00 -13.49
CA MET A 23 1.72 1.25 -12.24
C MET A 23 0.61 0.21 -12.07
N VAL A 24 -0.56 0.39 -12.66
CA VAL A 24 -1.69 -0.55 -12.56
C VAL A 24 -1.80 -1.48 -13.79
N THR A 25 -0.76 -1.54 -14.62
CA THR A 25 -0.68 -2.49 -15.75
C THR A 25 0.04 -3.78 -15.36
N PRO A 26 -0.17 -4.89 -16.10
CA PRO A 26 0.58 -6.13 -15.88
C PRO A 26 2.11 -5.94 -15.95
N ALA A 27 2.59 -5.05 -16.81
CA ALA A 27 4.02 -4.79 -16.95
C ALA A 27 4.68 -4.30 -15.65
N PHE A 28 3.96 -3.55 -14.82
CA PHE A 28 4.43 -3.16 -13.49
C PHE A 28 4.07 -4.20 -12.44
N GLN A 29 2.81 -4.66 -12.43
CA GLN A 29 2.27 -5.52 -11.38
C GLN A 29 2.91 -6.92 -11.35
N ASN A 30 3.44 -7.42 -12.47
CA ASN A 30 4.18 -8.68 -12.52
C ASN A 30 5.44 -8.71 -11.65
N HIS A 31 6.00 -7.54 -11.32
CA HIS A 31 7.20 -7.44 -10.50
C HIS A 31 6.91 -7.24 -9.00
N ILE A 32 5.66 -6.94 -8.63
CA ILE A 32 5.28 -6.69 -7.23
C ILE A 32 5.42 -7.93 -6.33
N PRO A 33 4.96 -9.14 -6.73
CA PRO A 33 5.01 -10.31 -5.86
C PRO A 33 6.40 -10.68 -5.35
N THR A 34 7.43 -10.60 -6.21
CA THR A 34 8.79 -11.05 -5.87
C THR A 34 9.78 -9.90 -5.65
N GLY A 35 9.42 -8.67 -6.05
CA GLY A 35 10.20 -7.47 -5.77
C GLY A 35 9.88 -6.87 -4.40
N ASN A 36 8.59 -6.61 -4.12
CA ASN A 36 8.14 -5.98 -2.89
C ASN A 36 7.59 -6.98 -1.85
N TRP A 37 7.41 -8.25 -2.23
CA TRP A 37 6.76 -9.27 -1.38
C TRP A 37 5.34 -8.87 -0.97
N MET A 38 4.55 -8.41 -1.94
CA MET A 38 3.17 -7.96 -1.75
C MET A 38 2.24 -8.56 -2.82
N TYR A 39 0.94 -8.62 -2.54
CA TYR A 39 -0.05 -9.00 -3.55
C TYR A 39 -0.25 -7.87 -4.57
N PRO A 40 -0.43 -8.18 -5.86
CA PRO A 40 -0.71 -7.18 -6.88
C PRO A 40 -2.13 -6.61 -6.68
N VAL A 41 -2.33 -5.36 -7.11
CA VAL A 41 -3.63 -4.67 -7.00
C VAL A 41 -4.60 -5.07 -8.12
N ILE A 42 -4.08 -5.61 -9.22
CA ILE A 42 -4.88 -6.15 -10.32
C ILE A 42 -5.01 -7.66 -10.20
N LYS A 43 -6.09 -8.22 -10.75
CA LYS A 43 -6.26 -9.67 -10.85
C LYS A 43 -5.30 -10.25 -11.87
N MET A 44 -4.44 -11.18 -11.44
CA MET A 44 -3.47 -11.88 -12.26
C MET A 44 -3.05 -13.19 -11.60
N ASP A 45 -2.38 -14.07 -12.35
CA ASP A 45 -1.81 -15.30 -11.81
C ASP A 45 -0.61 -14.98 -10.92
N LEU A 46 -0.57 -15.60 -9.74
CA LEU A 46 0.51 -15.41 -8.78
C LEU A 46 1.65 -16.41 -9.02
N PRO A 47 2.90 -16.04 -8.70
CA PRO A 47 4.01 -16.98 -8.75
C PRO A 47 3.80 -18.18 -7.82
N ALA A 48 4.45 -19.30 -8.15
CA ALA A 48 4.46 -20.48 -7.30
C ALA A 48 4.91 -20.14 -5.87
N GLY A 49 4.22 -20.71 -4.87
CA GLY A 49 4.47 -20.48 -3.45
C GLY A 49 3.47 -19.54 -2.80
N PHE A 50 2.82 -18.63 -3.55
CA PHE A 50 1.77 -17.75 -3.00
C PHE A 50 0.50 -18.52 -2.61
N ASP A 51 0.27 -19.68 -3.22
CA ASP A 51 -0.79 -20.64 -2.89
C ASP A 51 -0.59 -21.28 -1.50
N THR A 52 0.63 -21.25 -0.96
CA THR A 52 0.94 -21.78 0.37
C THR A 52 0.71 -20.78 1.50
N LEU A 53 0.50 -19.50 1.16
CA LEU A 53 0.34 -18.42 2.14
C LEU A 53 -1.10 -18.38 2.67
N THR A 54 -1.24 -18.35 3.99
CA THR A 54 -2.56 -18.18 4.63
C THR A 54 -3.07 -16.77 4.40
N VAL A 55 -4.18 -16.65 3.67
CA VAL A 55 -4.90 -15.37 3.53
C VAL A 55 -5.85 -15.20 4.71
N PRO A 56 -5.77 -14.09 5.48
CA PRO A 56 -6.69 -13.83 6.58
C PRO A 56 -8.14 -13.78 6.09
N GLN A 57 -9.05 -14.48 6.78
CA GLN A 57 -10.49 -14.46 6.45
C GLN A 57 -11.12 -13.09 6.67
N LYS A 58 -10.57 -12.29 7.59
CA LYS A 58 -11.02 -10.95 7.91
C LYS A 58 -9.85 -9.97 7.90
N ALA A 59 -9.88 -9.02 6.98
CA ALA A 59 -9.00 -7.86 7.02
C ALA A 59 -9.57 -6.83 8.00
N LEU A 60 -8.76 -6.42 8.98
CA LEU A 60 -9.12 -5.33 9.89
C LEU A 60 -8.53 -4.03 9.34
N GLN A 61 -9.37 -3.01 9.18
CA GLN A 61 -8.98 -1.71 8.67
C GLN A 61 -9.81 -0.63 9.36
N PHE A 62 -9.16 0.45 9.78
CA PHE A 62 -9.83 1.67 10.22
C PHE A 62 -10.16 2.56 9.04
N ASP A 63 -11.21 3.37 9.16
CA ASP A 63 -11.50 4.43 8.21
C ASP A 63 -10.39 5.49 8.23
N ALA A 64 -10.08 6.04 7.05
CA ALA A 64 -8.99 7.00 6.91
C ALA A 64 -9.19 8.26 7.78
N LYS A 65 -10.45 8.69 7.95
CA LYS A 65 -10.80 9.82 8.82
C LYS A 65 -10.52 9.51 10.29
N ASP A 66 -10.89 8.33 10.77
CA ASP A 66 -10.65 7.94 12.17
C ASP A 66 -9.16 7.88 12.47
N VAL A 67 -8.37 7.35 11.53
CA VAL A 67 -6.90 7.37 11.63
C VAL A 67 -6.38 8.81 11.68
N ALA A 68 -6.83 9.68 10.78
CA ALA A 68 -6.39 11.09 10.75
C ALA A 68 -6.71 11.82 12.06
N ASP A 69 -7.91 11.62 12.61
CA ASP A 69 -8.38 12.31 13.81
C ASP A 69 -7.70 11.80 15.10
N ASN A 70 -7.26 10.53 15.14
CA ASN A 70 -6.82 9.89 16.38
C ASN A 70 -5.35 9.43 16.41
N ARG A 71 -4.68 9.29 15.26
CA ARG A 71 -3.31 8.73 15.17
C ARG A 71 -2.33 9.36 16.14
N GLY A 72 -2.35 10.69 16.30
CA GLY A 72 -1.46 11.38 17.24
C GLY A 72 -1.65 10.93 18.68
N LYS A 73 -2.90 10.82 19.14
CA LYS A 73 -3.23 10.36 20.49
C LYS A 73 -2.83 8.90 20.72
N TRP A 74 -3.07 8.02 19.74
CA TRP A 74 -2.70 6.61 19.85
C TRP A 74 -1.18 6.41 19.93
N ILE A 75 -0.42 7.15 19.11
CA ILE A 75 1.06 7.10 19.15
C ILE A 75 1.58 7.57 20.51
N GLN A 76 1.05 8.67 21.04
CA GLN A 76 1.43 9.17 22.38
C GLN A 76 1.10 8.16 23.48
N ALA A 77 -0.11 7.59 23.46
CA ALA A 77 -0.52 6.58 24.43
C ALA A 77 0.38 5.34 24.38
N TRP A 78 0.69 4.86 23.17
CA TRP A 78 1.62 3.75 22.98
C TRP A 78 3.01 4.09 23.51
N GLN A 79 3.59 5.23 23.13
CA GLN A 79 4.92 5.65 23.57
C GLN A 79 5.02 5.74 25.09
N SER A 80 4.06 6.39 25.75
CA SER A 80 4.02 6.51 27.22
C SER A 80 3.85 5.16 27.92
N ALA A 81 3.17 4.19 27.29
CA ALA A 81 2.98 2.86 27.86
C ALA A 81 4.24 1.98 27.76
N VAL A 82 5.08 2.20 26.76
CA VAL A 82 6.27 1.36 26.48
C VAL A 82 7.60 2.00 26.88
N SER A 83 7.61 3.29 27.24
CA SER A 83 8.82 4.02 27.64
C SER A 83 8.80 4.26 29.15
N ARG A 84 9.91 3.97 29.84
CA ARG A 84 10.14 4.39 31.24
C ARG A 84 10.75 5.77 31.30
#